data_AF-A0A355UFI7-F1
#
_entry.id   AF-A0A355UFI7-F1
#
_cell.length_a   1.000
_cell.length_b   1.000
_cell.length_c   1.000
_cell.angle_alpha   90.00
_cell.angle_beta   90.00
_cell.angle_gamma   90.00
#
_symmetry.space_group_name_H-M   'P 1'
#
loop_
_entity.id
_entity.type
_entity.pdbx_description
1 polymer ?
#
loop_
_entity_poly.entity_id
_entity_poly.type
_entity_poly.pdbx_seq_one_letter_code
_entity_poly.pdbx_strand_id
1 'polypeptide(L)'
;MIRLDKVKATAHLVNFTFAASDLANGSIVELGDLQADGETYAGVAPTAVTNKGLVIHASVPMDYENASLEVDYVLPKGKEGRGYVPEKGDIITITNDLVEGTTAPKKGDILEPTADKTTWSINATPTGSIQARFLAAERIGGEAATVLEIL
;
A
#
# COMPACT_ATOMS: atom_id res chain seq x y z
N MET A 1 0.12 5.45 7.48
CA MET A 1 0.19 4.16 8.22
C MET A 1 -0.82 3.17 7.63
N ILE A 2 -0.67 1.87 7.95
CA ILE A 2 -1.56 0.80 7.46
C ILE A 2 -1.97 -0.15 8.59
N ARG A 3 -3.20 -0.68 8.53
CA ARG A 3 -3.67 -1.81 9.34
C ARG A 3 -4.22 -2.89 8.42
N LEU A 4 -3.81 -4.14 8.66
CA LEU A 4 -4.30 -5.30 7.92
C LEU A 4 -5.49 -5.90 8.69
N ASP A 5 -6.71 -5.49 8.37
CA ASP A 5 -7.92 -5.84 9.13
C ASP A 5 -8.37 -7.28 8.89
N LYS A 6 -8.34 -7.70 7.62
CA LYS A 6 -8.76 -9.03 7.20
C LYS A 6 -7.91 -9.48 6.03
N VAL A 7 -6.80 -10.11 6.36
CA VAL A 7 -5.88 -10.73 5.40
C VAL A 7 -5.79 -12.21 5.68
N LYS A 8 -5.58 -13.03 4.65
CA LYS A 8 -5.41 -14.48 4.86
C LYS A 8 -4.12 -14.75 5.63
N ALA A 9 -4.16 -15.73 6.52
CA ALA A 9 -2.94 -16.19 7.22
C ALA A 9 -1.86 -16.73 6.26
N THR A 10 -2.26 -17.13 5.05
CA THR A 10 -1.39 -17.63 3.98
C THR A 10 -1.03 -16.55 2.97
N ALA A 11 -1.36 -15.30 3.24
CA ALA A 11 -1.09 -14.23 2.30
C ALA A 11 0.41 -14.07 2.05
N HIS A 12 0.74 -13.76 0.80
CA HIS A 12 2.12 -13.68 0.36
C HIS A 12 2.73 -12.35 0.81
N LEU A 13 3.83 -12.44 1.54
CA LEU A 13 4.73 -11.31 1.80
C LEU A 13 5.95 -11.43 0.91
N VAL A 14 6.43 -10.28 0.46
CA VAL A 14 7.64 -10.16 -0.34
C VAL A 14 8.54 -9.07 0.21
N ASN A 15 9.83 -9.20 -0.06
CA ASN A 15 10.82 -8.19 0.27
C ASN A 15 11.03 -7.31 -0.96
N PHE A 16 11.06 -6.00 -0.78
CA PHE A 16 11.34 -5.08 -1.87
C PHE A 16 12.20 -3.90 -1.40
N THR A 17 12.90 -3.27 -2.33
CA THR A 17 13.59 -1.99 -2.12
C THR A 17 12.97 -0.93 -2.99
N PHE A 18 12.73 0.27 -2.45
CA PHE A 18 12.20 1.39 -3.22
C PHE A 18 13.22 2.53 -3.28
N ALA A 19 13.78 2.78 -4.46
CA ALA A 19 14.91 3.69 -4.63
C ALA A 19 14.52 5.12 -5.06
N ALA A 20 13.25 5.37 -5.38
CA ALA A 20 12.83 6.69 -5.90
C ALA A 20 12.80 7.74 -4.78
N SER A 21 12.17 7.44 -3.66
CA SER A 21 12.00 8.34 -2.50
C SER A 21 11.84 7.54 -1.21
N ASP A 22 11.65 8.25 -0.10
CA ASP A 22 11.11 7.64 1.12
C ASP A 22 9.66 7.20 0.85
N LEU A 23 9.22 6.12 1.51
CA LEU A 23 7.95 5.46 1.23
C LEU A 23 7.11 5.30 2.49
N ALA A 24 5.92 5.91 2.50
CA ALA A 24 4.99 5.80 3.62
C ALA A 24 4.38 4.40 3.74
N ASN A 25 4.07 3.96 4.96
CA ASN A 25 3.35 2.71 5.20
C ASN A 25 1.91 2.79 4.67
N GLY A 26 1.51 1.80 3.88
CA GLY A 26 0.24 1.73 3.15
C GLY A 26 0.34 2.10 1.67
N SER A 27 1.50 2.59 1.23
CA SER A 27 1.76 2.92 -0.17
C SER A 27 1.70 1.69 -1.08
N ILE A 28 1.23 1.87 -2.31
CA ILE A 28 1.24 0.81 -3.33
C ILE A 28 2.50 0.87 -4.20
N VAL A 29 3.08 -0.30 -4.45
CA VAL A 29 4.36 -0.47 -5.16
C VAL A 29 4.21 -1.59 -6.18
N GLU A 30 4.81 -1.44 -7.36
CA GLU A 30 4.96 -2.51 -8.35
C GLU A 30 6.33 -3.18 -8.19
N LEU A 31 6.34 -4.50 -8.10
CA LEU A 31 7.55 -5.33 -8.07
C LEU A 31 8.10 -5.46 -9.48
N GLY A 32 9.34 -5.01 -9.67
CA GLY A 32 10.16 -5.26 -10.85
C GLY A 32 11.02 -6.51 -10.70
N ASP A 33 12.26 -6.41 -11.17
CA ASP A 33 13.17 -7.55 -11.21
C ASP A 33 13.69 -7.97 -9.83
N LEU A 34 13.98 -9.26 -9.68
CA LEU A 34 14.69 -9.80 -8.52
C LEU A 34 16.13 -9.27 -8.50
N GLN A 35 16.57 -8.78 -7.36
CA GLN A 35 17.91 -8.25 -7.14
C GLN A 35 18.95 -9.38 -7.10
N ALA A 36 20.22 -9.00 -7.19
CA ALA A 36 21.36 -9.93 -7.17
C ALA A 36 21.46 -10.75 -5.87
N ASP A 37 20.78 -10.32 -4.80
CA ASP A 37 20.68 -11.07 -3.54
C ASP A 37 19.77 -12.31 -3.65
N GLY A 38 18.92 -12.38 -4.68
CA GLY A 38 17.99 -13.48 -4.91
C GLY A 38 16.76 -13.49 -4.00
N GLU A 39 16.58 -12.47 -3.16
CA GLU A 39 15.50 -12.41 -2.15
C GLU A 39 14.66 -11.13 -2.24
N THR A 40 15.24 -10.05 -2.74
CA THR A 40 14.60 -8.72 -2.75
C THR A 40 14.22 -8.32 -4.15
N TYR A 41 13.03 -7.75 -4.32
CA TYR A 41 12.57 -7.21 -5.60
C TYR A 41 12.84 -5.70 -5.72
N ALA A 42 13.11 -5.23 -6.94
CA ALA A 42 13.18 -3.80 -7.24
C ALA A 42 11.77 -3.20 -7.26
N GLY A 43 11.38 -2.45 -6.23
CA GLY A 43 10.08 -1.77 -6.18
C GLY A 43 10.09 -0.46 -6.99
N VAL A 44 9.04 -0.22 -7.76
CA VAL A 44 8.80 1.02 -8.51
C VAL A 44 7.37 1.52 -8.30
N ALA A 45 7.11 2.78 -8.65
CA ALA A 45 5.74 3.28 -8.68
C ALA A 45 4.98 2.53 -9.79
N PRO A 46 3.72 2.12 -9.55
CA PRO A 46 2.89 1.42 -10.54
C PRO A 46 2.86 2.12 -11.89
N THR A 47 3.42 1.48 -12.92
CA THR A 47 3.41 1.98 -14.31
C THR A 47 2.09 1.68 -15.01
N ALA A 48 1.46 0.57 -14.63
CA ALA A 48 0.14 0.18 -15.06
C ALA A 48 -0.61 -0.49 -13.93
N VAL A 49 -1.92 -0.31 -13.90
CA VAL A 49 -2.81 -0.83 -12.85
C VAL A 49 -3.09 -2.33 -13.10
N THR A 50 -2.07 -3.19 -13.16
CA THR A 50 -2.24 -4.61 -13.50
C THR A 50 -2.14 -5.54 -12.28
N ASN A 51 -2.69 -6.75 -12.38
CA ASN A 51 -2.72 -7.73 -11.29
C ASN A 51 -1.36 -8.35 -10.96
N LYS A 52 -0.32 -8.03 -11.74
CA LYS A 52 0.98 -8.69 -11.61
C LYS A 52 1.94 -7.74 -10.92
N GLY A 53 2.40 -8.16 -9.74
CA GLY A 53 3.49 -7.51 -9.03
C GLY A 53 3.10 -6.32 -8.17
N LEU A 54 1.82 -5.93 -8.06
CA LEU A 54 1.46 -4.88 -7.11
C LEU A 54 1.46 -5.42 -5.67
N VAL A 55 2.07 -4.66 -4.77
CA VAL A 55 2.14 -4.93 -3.34
C VAL A 55 1.87 -3.67 -2.54
N ILE A 56 1.35 -3.86 -1.33
CA ILE A 56 1.10 -2.78 -0.39
C ILE A 56 2.20 -2.80 0.66
N HIS A 57 2.89 -1.67 0.81
CA HIS A 57 3.94 -1.52 1.80
C HIS A 57 3.36 -1.61 3.22
N ALA A 58 3.81 -2.60 3.99
CA ALA A 58 3.37 -2.86 5.36
C ALA A 58 4.58 -3.33 6.20
N SER A 59 5.58 -2.47 6.34
CA SER A 59 6.75 -2.77 7.17
C SER A 59 6.48 -2.39 8.62
N VAL A 60 7.03 -3.16 9.56
CA VAL A 60 6.97 -2.84 10.98
C VAL A 60 8.17 -1.94 11.32
N PRO A 61 7.98 -0.81 12.02
CA PRO A 61 9.10 -0.07 12.60
C PRO A 61 9.80 -0.97 13.61
N MET A 62 10.99 -1.45 13.24
CA MET A 62 11.91 -2.09 14.17
C MET A 62 13.20 -1.27 14.19
N ASP A 63 13.22 -0.29 15.07
CA ASP A 63 14.38 0.52 15.39
C ASP A 63 14.92 0.20 16.78
N TYR A 64 16.23 -0.02 16.85
CA TYR A 64 16.93 -0.34 18.10
C TYR A 64 17.31 0.91 18.91
N GLU A 65 17.35 2.09 18.28
CA GLU A 65 17.92 3.31 18.88
C GLU A 65 16.89 4.32 19.38
N ASN A 66 15.71 4.40 18.74
CA ASN A 66 14.58 5.20 19.19
C ASN A 66 13.31 4.41 18.87
N ALA A 67 12.32 4.38 19.76
CA ALA A 67 11.04 3.78 19.42
C ALA A 67 10.28 4.75 18.51
N SER A 68 10.40 4.61 17.18
CA SER A 68 9.52 5.35 16.29
C SER A 68 8.11 4.80 16.47
N LEU A 69 7.14 5.71 16.65
CA LEU A 69 5.75 5.31 16.68
C LEU A 69 5.37 4.79 15.29
N GLU A 70 4.49 3.79 15.25
CA GLU A 70 4.02 3.20 14.00
C GLU A 70 3.34 4.19 13.05
N VAL A 71 2.80 5.28 13.60
CA VAL A 71 2.21 6.38 12.85
C VAL A 71 3.25 7.18 12.04
N ASP A 72 4.47 7.32 12.55
CA ASP A 72 5.53 8.14 11.94
C ASP A 72 6.47 7.32 11.05
N TYR A 73 6.24 6.01 10.94
CA TYR A 73 7.13 5.13 10.20
C TYR A 73 7.07 5.39 8.69
N VAL A 74 8.24 5.71 8.14
CA VAL A 74 8.48 5.83 6.71
C VAL A 74 9.69 4.97 6.37
N LEU A 75 9.58 4.16 5.32
CA LEU A 75 10.70 3.38 4.81
C LEU A 75 11.69 4.34 4.12
N PRO A 76 12.94 4.45 4.60
CA PRO A 76 13.92 5.32 3.96
C PRO A 76 14.26 4.82 2.56
N LYS A 77 14.54 5.74 1.65
CA LYS A 77 14.94 5.44 0.28
C LYS A 77 16.04 4.37 0.21
N GLY A 78 15.80 3.36 -0.62
CA GLY A 78 16.76 2.29 -0.91
C GLY A 78 16.92 1.27 0.23
N LYS A 79 16.13 1.36 1.30
CA LYS A 79 16.06 0.32 2.33
C LYS A 79 15.07 -0.77 1.94
N GLU A 80 15.29 -1.93 2.52
CA GLU A 80 14.41 -3.09 2.34
C GLU A 80 13.15 -2.90 3.18
N GLY A 81 11.99 -3.04 2.53
CA GLY A 81 10.68 -3.05 3.15
C GLY A 81 9.96 -4.39 2.94
N ARG A 82 8.82 -4.52 3.60
CA ARG A 82 7.90 -5.66 3.47
C ARG A 82 6.65 -5.24 2.69
N GLY A 83 6.37 -5.97 1.62
CA GLY A 83 5.20 -5.78 0.78
C GLY A 83 4.21 -6.92 0.99
N TYR A 84 2.94 -6.56 1.22
CA TYR A 84 1.81 -7.47 1.24
C TYR A 84 1.24 -7.60 -0.17
N VAL A 85 1.11 -8.82 -0.70
CA VAL A 85 0.43 -9.05 -1.99
C VAL A 85 -1.09 -9.04 -1.74
N PRO A 86 -1.83 -8.03 -2.25
CA PRO A 86 -3.27 -7.97 -2.07
C PRO A 86 -3.98 -9.08 -2.84
N GLU A 87 -4.89 -9.79 -2.17
CA GLU A 87 -5.79 -10.76 -2.78
C GLU A 87 -7.24 -10.29 -2.68
N LYS A 88 -8.07 -10.74 -3.62
CA LYS A 88 -9.51 -10.47 -3.62
C LYS A 88 -10.17 -10.87 -2.29
N GLY A 89 -10.91 -9.92 -1.71
CA GLY A 89 -11.63 -10.07 -0.45
C GLY A 89 -10.85 -9.67 0.79
N ASP A 90 -9.58 -9.26 0.62
CA ASP A 90 -8.79 -8.71 1.72
C ASP A 90 -9.31 -7.32 2.11
N ILE A 91 -9.23 -7.00 3.41
CA ILE A 91 -9.58 -5.69 3.94
C ILE A 91 -8.34 -5.09 4.61
N ILE A 92 -8.02 -3.87 4.18
CA ILE A 92 -6.93 -3.05 4.69
C ILE A 92 -7.47 -1.69 5.08
N THR A 93 -6.85 -1.04 6.06
CA THR A 93 -7.09 0.36 6.36
C THR A 93 -5.81 1.14 6.13
N ILE A 94 -5.88 2.19 5.32
CA ILE A 94 -4.75 3.09 5.00
C ILE A 94 -5.09 4.51 5.42
N THR A 95 -4.07 5.32 5.71
CA THR A 95 -4.27 6.74 6.00
C THR A 95 -4.70 7.53 4.77
N ASN A 96 -5.47 8.59 4.99
CA ASN A 96 -6.10 9.35 3.90
C ASN A 96 -5.11 10.15 3.04
N ASP A 97 -3.89 10.38 3.50
CA ASP A 97 -2.79 10.96 2.70
C ASP A 97 -2.42 10.09 1.49
N LEU A 98 -2.72 8.79 1.54
CA LEU A 98 -2.50 7.85 0.45
C LEU A 98 -3.68 7.73 -0.51
N VAL A 99 -4.77 8.48 -0.27
CA VAL A 99 -5.93 8.57 -1.16
C VAL A 99 -5.96 9.95 -1.82
N GLU A 100 -5.77 9.98 -3.13
CA GLU A 100 -5.81 11.20 -3.92
C GLU A 100 -7.24 11.72 -4.12
N GLY A 101 -7.33 13.04 -4.24
CA GLY A 101 -8.56 13.75 -4.55
C GLY A 101 -8.94 14.72 -3.44
N THR A 102 -9.72 15.74 -3.83
CA THR A 102 -10.26 16.74 -2.89
C THR A 102 -11.59 16.29 -2.27
N THR A 103 -12.19 15.23 -2.81
CA THR A 103 -13.45 14.68 -2.34
C THR A 103 -13.17 13.45 -1.49
N ALA A 104 -13.67 13.43 -0.26
CA ALA A 104 -13.57 12.25 0.59
C ALA A 104 -14.32 11.07 -0.07
N PRO A 105 -13.70 9.87 -0.15
CA PRO A 105 -14.35 8.69 -0.70
C PRO A 105 -15.61 8.33 0.10
N LYS A 106 -16.62 7.83 -0.60
CA LYS A 106 -17.92 7.43 -0.07
C LYS A 106 -18.07 5.92 -0.15
N LYS A 107 -18.98 5.39 0.68
CA LYS A 107 -19.34 3.97 0.68
C LYS A 107 -19.69 3.47 -0.72
N GLY A 108 -18.92 2.51 -1.21
CA GLY A 108 -19.11 1.91 -2.54
C GLY A 108 -18.28 2.54 -3.66
N ASP A 109 -17.56 3.63 -3.41
CA ASP A 109 -16.61 4.16 -4.39
C ASP A 109 -15.49 3.14 -4.66
N ILE A 110 -15.05 3.08 -5.92
CA ILE A 110 -13.95 2.23 -6.35
C ILE A 110 -12.68 3.07 -6.46
N LEU A 111 -11.62 2.59 -5.83
CA LEU A 111 -10.30 3.16 -5.86
C LEU A 111 -9.37 2.27 -6.69
N GLU A 112 -8.51 2.91 -7.46
CA GLU A 112 -7.45 2.26 -8.23
C GLU A 112 -6.09 2.90 -7.92
N PRO A 113 -5.00 2.12 -7.98
CA PRO A 113 -3.65 2.66 -7.99
C PRO A 113 -3.50 3.73 -9.08
N THR A 114 -2.97 4.89 -8.73
CA THR A 114 -2.68 5.95 -9.70
C THR A 114 -1.39 5.63 -10.44
N ALA A 115 -1.42 5.66 -11.78
CA ALA A 115 -0.22 5.47 -12.58
C ALA A 115 0.90 6.46 -12.19
N ASP A 116 2.13 5.95 -12.15
CA ASP A 116 3.35 6.64 -11.76
C ASP A 116 3.35 7.20 -10.31
N LYS A 117 2.42 6.74 -9.47
CA LYS A 117 2.32 7.15 -8.06
C LYS A 117 2.05 5.98 -7.13
N THR A 118 2.42 6.16 -5.87
CA THR A 118 2.23 5.14 -4.82
C THR A 118 0.92 5.31 -4.05
N THR A 119 -0.02 6.06 -4.62
CA THR A 119 -1.30 6.48 -4.02
C THR A 119 -2.49 5.85 -4.76
N TRP A 120 -3.65 5.91 -4.12
CA TRP A 120 -4.93 5.43 -4.66
C TRP A 120 -5.77 6.61 -5.12
N SER A 121 -6.52 6.49 -6.21
CA SER A 121 -7.48 7.50 -6.64
C SER A 121 -8.86 6.90 -6.89
N ILE A 122 -9.91 7.66 -6.62
CA ILE A 122 -11.28 7.24 -6.92
C ILE A 122 -11.45 7.22 -8.45
N ASN A 123 -11.83 6.07 -9.01
CA ASN A 123 -12.10 5.91 -10.43
C ASN A 123 -13.51 5.33 -10.66
N ALA A 124 -14.38 6.12 -11.28
CA ALA A 124 -15.75 5.72 -11.62
C ALA A 124 -15.82 4.70 -12.76
N THR A 125 -14.76 4.59 -13.58
CA THR A 125 -14.67 3.61 -14.68
C THR A 125 -13.36 2.84 -14.52
N PRO A 126 -13.28 1.96 -13.51
CA PRO A 126 -12.04 1.32 -13.15
C PRO A 126 -11.63 0.34 -14.27
N THR A 127 -10.39 0.48 -14.76
CA THR A 127 -9.83 -0.34 -15.85
C THR A 127 -8.64 -1.18 -15.41
N GLY A 128 -8.17 -0.89 -14.20
CA GLY A 128 -7.14 -1.63 -13.51
C GLY A 128 -7.63 -2.98 -13.04
N SER A 129 -6.68 -3.89 -12.91
CA SER A 129 -6.91 -5.25 -12.46
C SER A 129 -7.04 -5.32 -10.94
N ILE A 130 -6.35 -4.41 -10.21
CA ILE A 130 -6.49 -4.24 -8.77
C ILE A 130 -7.36 -3.03 -8.51
N GLN A 131 -8.50 -3.31 -7.87
CA GLN A 131 -9.49 -2.33 -7.49
C GLN A 131 -9.77 -2.51 -6.01
N ALA A 132 -9.96 -1.41 -5.29
CA ALA A 132 -10.33 -1.44 -3.90
C ALA A 132 -11.64 -0.69 -3.71
N ARG A 133 -12.61 -1.31 -3.05
CA ARG A 133 -13.88 -0.68 -2.70
C ARG A 133 -13.76 0.00 -1.34
N PHE A 134 -14.18 1.26 -1.28
CA PHE A 134 -14.31 1.97 -0.02
C PHE A 134 -15.46 1.39 0.83
N LEU A 135 -15.14 0.95 2.04
CA LEU A 135 -16.10 0.42 3.00
C LEU A 135 -16.55 1.45 4.04
N ALA A 136 -15.58 2.13 4.66
CA ALA A 136 -15.84 3.06 5.77
C ALA A 136 -14.66 4.03 5.98
N ALA A 137 -14.95 5.17 6.62
CA ALA A 137 -13.94 6.04 7.19
C ALA A 137 -13.69 5.65 8.65
N GLU A 138 -12.43 5.62 9.05
CA GLU A 138 -12.00 5.30 10.42
C GLU A 138 -10.87 6.25 10.85
N ARG A 139 -10.26 5.98 12.00
CA ARG A 139 -9.02 6.59 12.44
C ARG A 139 -8.04 5.52 12.88
N ILE A 140 -6.79 5.65 12.47
CA ILE A 140 -5.68 4.83 12.99
C ILE A 140 -4.62 5.77 13.53
N GLY A 141 -4.09 5.50 14.72
CA GLY A 141 -3.05 6.35 15.32
C GLY A 141 -3.46 7.80 15.59
N GLY A 142 -4.77 8.09 15.55
CA GLY A 142 -5.29 9.47 15.65
C GLY A 142 -5.46 10.17 14.30
N GLU A 143 -4.99 9.61 13.19
CA GLU A 143 -5.14 10.16 11.84
C GLU A 143 -6.43 9.68 11.17
N ALA A 144 -6.95 10.45 10.20
CA ALA A 144 -8.09 10.02 9.40
C ALA A 144 -7.66 8.94 8.41
N ALA A 145 -8.41 7.84 8.38
CA ALA A 145 -8.06 6.67 7.60
C ALA A 145 -9.28 6.11 6.86
N THR A 146 -9.01 5.30 5.85
CA THR A 146 -9.97 4.75 4.92
C THR A 146 -9.85 3.23 4.89
N VAL A 147 -10.97 2.56 5.13
CA VAL A 147 -11.09 1.09 5.06
C VAL A 147 -11.42 0.68 3.63
N LEU A 148 -10.56 -0.16 3.06
CA LEU A 148 -10.60 -0.61 1.68
C LEU A 148 -10.73 -2.13 1.61
N GLU A 149 -11.62 -2.62 0.74
CA GLU A 149 -11.75 -4.04 0.38
C GLU A 149 -11.22 -4.28 -1.03
N ILE A 150 -10.26 -5.19 -1.18
CA ILE A 150 -9.72 -5.57 -2.49
C ILE A 150 -10.74 -6.40 -3.26
N LEU A 151 -11.01 -6.03 -4.53
CA LEU A 151 -12.03 -6.63 -5.39
C LEU A 151 -11.55 -7.76 -6.30
#